data_AF-A0A0V0GJA5-F1
#
_entry.id   AF-A0A0V0GJA5-F1
#
_cell.length_a   1.000
_cell.length_b   1.000
_cell.length_c   1.000
_cell.angle_alpha   90.00
_cell.angle_beta   90.00
_cell.angle_gamma   90.00
#
_symmetry.space_group_name_H-M   'P 1'
#
loop_
_entity.id
_entity.type
_entity.pdbx_description
1 polymer ?
#
loop_
_entity_poly.entity_id
_entity_poly.type
_entity_poly.pdbx_seq_one_letter_code
_entity_poly.pdbx_strand_id
1 'polypeptide(L)' 'RANSSRLAAVDYLVCLFSEVFVTTQGGNFPHFLIGHRRYLFNGHAKTIKPDKIKLVTLLQNTSTR' A
#
# COMPACT_ATOMS: atom_id res chain seq x y z
N ARG A 1 18.02 6.48 18.83
CA ARG A 1 16.93 7.33 18.29
C ARG A 1 17.07 7.47 16.78
N ALA A 2 16.62 6.46 16.02
CA ALA A 2 16.36 6.49 14.57
C ALA A 2 15.46 5.30 14.18
N ASN A 3 14.74 4.71 15.15
CA ASN A 3 14.14 3.39 14.99
C ASN A 3 12.94 3.46 14.04
N SER A 4 12.20 4.58 14.07
CA SER A 4 11.04 4.82 13.20
C SER A 4 11.43 4.96 11.73
N SER A 5 12.50 5.71 11.40
CA SER A 5 12.95 5.83 10.01
C SER A 5 13.51 4.52 9.45
N ARG A 6 14.21 3.73 10.28
CA ARG A 6 14.68 2.40 9.89
C ARG A 6 13.53 1.43 9.63
N LEU A 7 12.52 1.43 10.49
CA LEU A 7 11.34 0.59 10.32
C LEU A 7 10.56 0.99 9.06
N ALA A 8 10.35 2.30 8.84
CA ALA A 8 9.70 2.82 7.63
C ALA A 8 10.46 2.47 6.33
N ALA A 9 11.80 2.37 6.38
CA ALA A 9 12.60 1.93 5.24
C ALA A 9 12.36 0.44 4.90
N VAL A 10 12.18 -0.40 5.93
CA VAL A 10 11.81 -1.81 5.74
C VAL A 10 10.43 -1.92 5.12
N ASP A 11 9.44 -1.21 5.66
CA ASP A 11 8.08 -1.18 5.11
C ASP A 11 8.09 -0.74 3.63
N TYR A 12 8.92 0.25 3.29
CA TYR A 12 9.07 0.74 1.92
C TYR A 12 9.63 -0.32 0.97
N LEU A 13 10.71 -1.01 1.35
CA LEU A 13 11.33 -2.04 0.50
C LEU A 13 10.41 -3.25 0.30
N VAL A 14 9.76 -3.72 1.38
CA VAL A 14 8.81 -4.84 1.29
C VAL A 14 7.66 -4.47 0.35
N CYS A 15 7.11 -3.27 0.46
CA CYS A 15 6.03 -2.81 -0.42
C CYS A 15 6.52 -2.48 -1.84
N LEU A 16 7.80 -2.16 -2.04
CA LEU A 16 8.37 -1.91 -3.37
C LEU A 16 8.44 -3.21 -4.17
N PHE A 17 8.91 -4.29 -3.54
CA PHE A 17 9.12 -5.58 -4.23
C PHE A 17 7.91 -6.51 -4.20
N SER A 18 6.81 -6.15 -3.53
CA SER A 18 5.60 -6.98 -3.55
C SER A 18 4.95 -7.03 -4.94
N GLU A 19 4.37 -8.16 -5.31
CA GLU A 19 3.62 -8.28 -6.58
C GLU A 19 2.41 -7.33 -6.60
N VAL A 20 1.72 -7.23 -5.47
CA VAL A 20 0.56 -6.35 -5.27
C VAL A 20 0.77 -5.49 -4.04
N PHE A 21 0.48 -4.19 -4.16
CA PHE A 21 0.49 -3.25 -3.05
C PHE A 21 -0.91 -2.64 -2.87
N VAL A 22 -1.42 -2.60 -1.64
CA VAL A 22 -2.72 -1.99 -1.30
C VAL A 22 -2.48 -0.82 -0.36
N THR A 23 -2.89 0.38 -0.76
CA THR A 23 -2.72 1.58 0.08
C THR A 23 -3.93 1.82 0.97
N THR A 24 -3.71 2.17 2.23
CA THR A 24 -4.78 2.46 3.19
C THR A 24 -5.11 3.95 3.25
N GLN A 25 -4.09 4.80 3.30
CA GLN A 25 -4.21 6.26 3.37
C GLN A 25 -3.39 6.91 2.25
N GLY A 26 -3.69 8.18 1.96
CA GLY A 26 -2.80 8.99 1.14
C GLY A 26 -1.57 9.45 1.93
N GLY A 27 -0.75 10.28 1.31
CA GLY A 27 0.44 10.88 1.94
C GLY A 27 1.73 10.49 1.24
N ASN A 28 2.85 10.80 1.87
CA ASN A 28 4.17 10.73 1.24
C ASN A 28 4.59 9.29 0.90
N PHE A 29 4.34 8.34 1.79
CA PHE A 29 4.74 6.94 1.59
C PHE A 29 4.17 6.33 0.29
N PRO A 30 2.84 6.24 0.09
CA PRO A 30 2.30 5.68 -1.14
C PRO A 30 2.60 6.55 -2.36
N HIS A 31 2.72 7.87 -2.20
CA HIS A 31 3.06 8.77 -3.30
C HIS A 31 4.43 8.46 -3.91
N PHE A 32 5.47 8.34 -3.09
CA PHE A 32 6.81 7.97 -3.54
C PHE A 32 6.89 6.50 -3.99
N LEU A 33 6.21 5.60 -3.28
CA LEU A 33 6.26 4.17 -3.57
C LEU A 33 5.62 3.82 -4.93
N ILE A 34 4.48 4.44 -5.28
CA ILE A 34 3.78 4.17 -6.54
C ILE A 34 4.64 4.56 -7.75
N GLY A 35 5.27 5.73 -7.70
CA GLY A 35 6.19 6.17 -8.75
C GLY A 35 7.37 5.21 -8.91
N HIS A 36 7.98 4.81 -7.79
CA HIS A 36 9.11 3.88 -7.80
C HIS A 36 8.72 2.49 -8.32
N ARG A 37 7.58 1.93 -7.89
CA ARG A 37 7.03 0.66 -8.41
C ARG A 37 6.78 0.74 -9.92
N ARG A 38 6.20 1.85 -10.40
CA ARG A 38 5.96 2.06 -11.84
C ARG A 38 7.27 2.09 -12.62
N TYR A 39 8.28 2.79 -12.10
CA TYR A 39 9.60 2.89 -12.75
C TYR A 39 10.34 1.55 -12.77
N LEU A 40 10.47 0.89 -11.61
CA LEU A 40 11.29 -0.32 -11.45
C LEU A 40 10.74 -1.54 -12.21
N PHE A 41 9.42 -1.66 -12.33
CA PHE A 41 8.77 -2.82 -12.96
C PHE A 41 8.14 -2.50 -14.32
N ASN A 42 8.60 -1.45 -15.01
CA ASN A 42 8.10 -1.03 -16.33
C ASN A 42 6.56 -0.84 -16.36
N GLY A 43 5.98 -0.40 -15.24
CA GLY A 43 4.55 -0.19 -15.08
C GLY A 43 3.70 -1.44 -14.78
N HIS A 44 4.30 -2.63 -14.64
CA HIS A 44 3.58 -3.89 -14.38
C HIS A 44 3.25 -4.13 -12.91
N ALA A 45 3.86 -3.39 -11.98
CA ALA A 45 3.61 -3.54 -10.55
C ALA A 45 2.19 -3.09 -10.16
N LYS A 46 1.38 -4.03 -9.66
CA LYS A 46 -0.02 -3.75 -9.33
C LYS A 46 -0.11 -2.91 -8.05
N THR A 47 -0.87 -1.82 -8.11
CA THR A 47 -1.24 -1.02 -6.94
C THR A 47 -2.75 -0.84 -6.86
N ILE A 48 -3.31 -1.07 -5.68
CA ILE A 48 -4.75 -0.98 -5.42
C ILE A 48 -5.00 0.13 -4.40
N LYS A 49 -5.86 1.08 -4.76
CA LYS A 49 -6.42 2.07 -3.84
C LYS A 49 -7.90 1.75 -3.63
N PRO A 50 -8.26 1.04 -2.55
CA PRO A 50 -9.64 0.64 -2.32
C PRO A 50 -10.53 1.85 -2.05
N ASP A 51 -11.79 1.75 -2.48
CA ASP A 51 -12.85 2.63 -2.02
C ASP A 51 -13.16 2.27 -0.56
N LYS A 52 -12.84 3.18 0.35
CA LYS A 52 -12.98 2.95 1.79
C LYS A 52 -14.44 2.77 2.20
N ILE A 53 -15.37 3.48 1.57
CA ILE A 53 -16.80 3.41 1.92
C ILE A 53 -17.33 2.03 1.55
N LYS A 54 -17.03 1.57 0.34
CA LYS A 54 -17.41 0.22 -0.10
C LYS A 54 -16.74 -0.87 0.73
N LEU A 55 -15.47 -0.68 1.10
CA LEU A 55 -14.75 -1.64 1.94
C LEU A 55 -15.40 -1.77 3.33
N VAL A 56 -15.85 -0.67 3.93
CA VAL A 56 -16.58 -0.70 5.22
C VAL A 56 -17.87 -1.49 5.10
N THR A 57 -18.69 -1.24 4.06
CA THR A 57 -19.92 -2.01 3.83
C THR A 57 -19.65 -3.50 3.69
N LEU A 58 -18.61 -3.88 2.92
CA LEU A 58 -18.23 -5.29 2.75
C LEU A 58 -17.80 -5.93 4.07
N LEU A 59 -16.96 -5.25 4.86
CA LEU A 59 -16.44 -5.79 6.13
C LEU A 59 -17.50 -5.89 7.22
N GLN A 60 -18.46 -4.96 7.27
CA GLN A 60 -19.56 -4.98 8.22
C GLN A 60 -20.57 -6.11 7.94
N ASN A 61 -20.80 -6.41 6.67
CA ASN A 61 -21.68 -7.52 6.26
C ASN A 61 -21.07 -8.92 6.53
N THR A 62 -19.81 -9.00 6.95
CA THR A 62 -19.12 -10.27 7.27
C THR A 62 -19.44 -10.78 8.69
N SER A 63 -20.19 -10.05 9.52
CA SER A 63 -20.47 -10.43 10.91
C SER A 63 -21.60 -11.46 11.10
N THR A 64 -22.20 -12.01 10.04
CA THR A 64 -23.27 -13.01 10.16
C THR A 64 -23.28 -13.98 8.96
N ARG A 65 -22.35 -14.93 8.96
CA ARG A 65 -22.58 -16.31 8.49
C ARG A 65 -21.70 -17.29 9.27
#